data_AF-A0A538HR77-F1
#
_entry.id   AF-A0A538HR77-F1
#
_cell.length_a   1.000
_cell.length_b   1.000
_cell.length_c   1.000
_cell.angle_alpha   90.00
_cell.angle_beta   90.00
_cell.angle_gamma   90.00
#
_symmetry.space_group_name_H-M   'P 1'
#
loop_
_entity.id
_entity.type
_entity.pdbx_description
1 polymer ?
#
loop_
_entity_poly.entity_id
_entity_poly.type
_entity_poly.pdbx_seq_one_letter_code
_entity_poly.pdbx_strand_id
1 'polypeptide(L)'
;MLPRTTLAALTLALLATLTGTASATTAYSDRLTGTEIVPVSSTRGTFVGVARGQLPAAWRGQIAHERLATGPTVSITGGSFVLLTRSGHTLRGAVTGGTVSVTDRGSHCTDQRYEVSASLSIGSFDGTLTHHRHAIFGRCLIYAATIDGHAVFNIS
;
A
#
# COMPACT_ATOMS: atom_id res chain seq x y z
N MET A 1 72.44 -26.03 28.94
CA MET A 1 71.83 -24.90 29.68
C MET A 1 71.53 -23.80 28.66
N LEU A 2 70.28 -23.67 28.21
CA LEU A 2 69.87 -22.63 27.25
C LEU A 2 69.22 -21.45 28.00
N PRO A 3 69.50 -20.19 27.62
CA PRO A 3 68.92 -19.03 28.26
C PRO A 3 67.46 -18.81 27.82
N ARG A 4 66.61 -18.52 28.81
CA ARG A 4 65.23 -18.05 28.63
C ARG A 4 65.24 -16.63 28.06
N THR A 5 64.64 -16.42 26.89
CA THR A 5 64.28 -15.08 26.40
C THR A 5 62.81 -15.09 26.00
N THR A 6 62.02 -14.41 26.83
CA THR A 6 60.65 -13.95 26.60
C THR A 6 60.59 -12.95 25.44
N LEU A 7 59.67 -13.15 24.49
CA LEU A 7 59.12 -12.14 23.56
C LEU A 7 57.71 -12.63 23.21
N ALA A 8 56.69 -12.19 23.95
CA ALA A 8 55.89 -10.99 23.68
C ALA A 8 54.94 -11.21 22.48
N ALA A 9 53.64 -11.23 22.83
CA ALA A 9 52.51 -11.55 21.98
C ALA A 9 52.34 -10.57 20.82
N LEU A 10 51.99 -11.09 19.64
CA LEU A 10 51.40 -10.32 18.56
C LEU A 10 50.22 -11.10 17.96
N THR A 11 49.15 -11.27 18.74
CA THR A 11 47.83 -11.65 18.20
C THR A 11 47.22 -10.40 17.55
N LEU A 12 47.51 -10.20 16.26
CA LEU A 12 46.89 -9.15 15.46
C LEU A 12 45.42 -9.51 15.26
N ALA A 13 44.54 -8.88 16.04
CA ALA A 13 43.09 -9.03 15.90
C ALA A 13 42.65 -8.47 14.55
N LEU A 14 42.33 -9.35 13.61
CA LEU A 14 41.72 -9.01 12.33
C LEU A 14 40.22 -8.74 12.56
N LEU A 15 39.88 -7.56 13.11
CA LEU A 15 38.54 -7.02 12.99
C LEU A 15 38.38 -6.47 11.58
N ALA A 16 38.11 -7.36 10.62
CA ALA A 16 37.54 -6.95 9.34
C ALA A 16 36.15 -6.37 9.63
N THR A 17 36.05 -5.05 9.62
CA THR A 17 34.80 -4.31 9.70
C THR A 17 33.91 -4.70 8.53
N LEU A 18 32.91 -5.54 8.76
CA LEU A 18 31.77 -5.68 7.84
C LEU A 18 31.03 -4.33 7.82
N THR A 19 31.49 -3.42 6.97
CA THR A 19 30.74 -2.24 6.59
C THR A 19 29.61 -2.70 5.68
N GLY A 20 28.49 -3.10 6.30
CA GLY A 20 27.26 -3.32 5.56
C GLY A 20 26.85 -2.01 4.89
N THR A 21 26.81 -1.97 3.56
CA THR A 21 26.26 -0.83 2.83
C THR A 21 24.76 -0.79 3.09
N ALA A 22 24.33 0.08 4.01
CA ALA A 22 22.91 0.37 4.18
C ALA A 22 22.38 1.00 2.88
N SER A 23 21.46 0.33 2.20
CA SER A 23 20.76 0.92 1.05
C SER A 23 19.85 2.02 1.56
N ALA A 24 20.02 3.23 1.04
CA ALA A 24 19.20 4.37 1.43
C ALA A 24 17.82 4.25 0.77
N THR A 25 16.80 3.97 1.58
CA THR A 25 15.40 3.99 1.11
C THR A 25 14.95 5.43 0.94
N THR A 26 14.52 5.79 -0.28
CA THR A 26 13.95 7.09 -0.61
C THR A 26 12.42 7.01 -0.57
N ALA A 27 11.79 8.00 0.08
CA ALA A 27 10.34 8.12 0.14
C ALA A 27 9.81 9.07 -0.94
N TYR A 28 8.78 8.64 -1.68
CA TYR A 28 8.06 9.41 -2.70
C TYR A 28 6.60 9.56 -2.31
N SER A 29 6.09 10.78 -2.29
CA SER A 29 4.68 11.07 -1.97
C SER A 29 3.91 11.50 -3.22
N ASP A 30 2.83 10.76 -3.49
CA ASP A 30 1.97 10.96 -4.64
C ASP A 30 0.50 10.92 -4.24
N ARG A 31 -0.32 11.72 -4.92
CA ARG A 31 -1.77 11.57 -4.88
C ARG A 31 -2.21 10.52 -5.89
N LEU A 32 -2.96 9.52 -5.43
CA LEU A 32 -3.53 8.46 -6.25
C LEU A 32 -5.02 8.74 -6.46
N THR A 33 -5.44 8.65 -7.72
CA THR A 33 -6.85 8.64 -8.12
C THR A 33 -7.11 7.39 -8.94
N GLY A 34 -8.27 6.75 -8.79
CA GLY A 34 -8.61 5.56 -9.54
C GLY A 34 -10.08 5.18 -9.50
N THR A 35 -10.41 4.17 -10.30
CA THR A 35 -11.76 3.62 -10.44
C THR A 35 -11.69 2.10 -10.29
N GLU A 36 -12.71 1.54 -9.64
CA GLU A 36 -12.86 0.09 -9.53
C GLU A 36 -13.21 -0.52 -10.88
N ILE A 37 -12.59 -1.66 -11.17
CA ILE A 37 -12.85 -2.46 -12.37
C ILE A 37 -13.41 -3.83 -11.99
N VAL A 38 -14.19 -4.38 -12.91
CA VAL A 38 -14.79 -5.70 -12.74
C VAL A 38 -13.74 -6.83 -12.62
N PRO A 39 -14.03 -7.91 -11.88
CA PRO A 39 -15.26 -8.16 -11.13
C PRO A 39 -15.32 -7.42 -9.79
N VAL A 40 -16.49 -6.85 -9.48
CA VAL A 40 -16.79 -6.24 -8.17
C VAL A 40 -17.14 -7.36 -7.18
N SER A 41 -16.55 -7.34 -5.98
CA SER A 41 -16.76 -8.37 -4.96
C SER A 41 -16.97 -7.76 -3.58
N SER A 42 -17.75 -8.45 -2.73
CA SER A 42 -18.00 -8.03 -1.34
C SER A 42 -16.77 -8.12 -0.41
N THR A 43 -15.67 -8.73 -0.87
CA THR A 43 -14.43 -8.97 -0.09
C THR A 43 -13.17 -8.58 -0.86
N ARG A 44 -13.33 -8.02 -2.07
CA ARG A 44 -12.20 -7.68 -2.93
C ARG A 44 -12.58 -6.55 -3.88
N GLY A 45 -11.78 -5.50 -3.89
CA GLY A 45 -11.84 -4.45 -4.89
C GLY A 45 -10.57 -4.44 -5.73
N THR A 46 -10.71 -4.20 -7.04
CA THR A 46 -9.57 -3.98 -7.93
C THR A 46 -9.70 -2.61 -8.57
N PHE A 47 -8.69 -1.77 -8.40
CA PHE A 47 -8.67 -0.39 -8.86
C PHE A 47 -7.53 -0.18 -9.86
N VAL A 48 -7.77 0.72 -10.81
CA VAL A 48 -6.75 1.23 -11.71
C VAL A 48 -6.82 2.74 -11.75
N GLY A 49 -5.69 3.39 -11.99
CA GLY A 49 -5.67 4.84 -12.02
C GLY A 49 -4.31 5.45 -12.24
N VAL A 50 -4.17 6.71 -11.78
CA VAL A 50 -2.96 7.51 -11.92
C VAL A 50 -2.45 7.99 -10.58
N ALA A 51 -1.13 8.01 -10.44
CA ALA A 51 -0.38 8.64 -9.36
C ALA A 51 0.21 9.96 -9.90
N ARG A 52 0.07 11.04 -9.11
CA ARG A 52 0.58 12.37 -9.43
C ARG A 52 1.37 12.89 -8.25
N GLY A 53 2.62 13.29 -8.48
CA GLY A 53 3.49 13.78 -7.42
C GLY A 53 4.95 13.62 -7.80
N GLN A 54 5.73 13.08 -6.87
CA GLN A 54 7.16 12.86 -7.01
C GLN A 54 7.47 11.63 -7.88
N LEU A 55 6.56 10.66 -7.97
CA LEU A 55 6.69 9.46 -8.79
C LEU A 55 5.48 9.26 -9.73
N PRO A 56 5.23 10.18 -10.69
CA PRO A 56 4.07 10.09 -11.57
C PRO A 56 4.00 8.77 -12.33
N ALA A 57 2.85 8.11 -12.28
CA ALA A 57 2.69 6.75 -12.79
C ALA A 57 1.24 6.38 -13.11
N ALA A 58 1.06 5.32 -13.89
CA ALA A 58 -0.17 4.55 -13.89
C ALA A 58 -0.07 3.44 -12.83
N TRP A 59 -1.18 3.05 -12.22
CA TRP A 59 -1.16 2.00 -11.20
C TRP A 59 -2.35 1.06 -11.30
N ARG A 60 -2.17 -0.13 -10.73
CA ARG A 60 -3.21 -1.13 -10.49
C ARG A 60 -3.07 -1.67 -9.07
N GLY A 61 -4.14 -1.60 -8.30
CA GLY A 61 -4.20 -2.10 -6.94
C GLY A 61 -5.33 -3.11 -6.79
N GLN A 62 -5.10 -4.15 -6.01
CA GLN A 62 -6.13 -5.06 -5.54
C GLN A 62 -6.07 -5.08 -4.02
N ILE A 63 -7.22 -4.87 -3.38
CA ILE A 63 -7.36 -4.91 -1.93
C ILE A 63 -8.32 -6.05 -1.61
N ALA A 64 -7.85 -7.01 -0.81
CA ALA A 64 -8.70 -8.01 -0.17
C ALA A 64 -9.01 -7.52 1.24
N HIS A 65 -10.27 -7.65 1.64
CA HIS A 65 -10.73 -7.23 2.96
C HIS A 65 -11.83 -8.18 3.45
N GLU A 66 -12.10 -8.16 4.75
CA GLU A 66 -13.27 -8.85 5.28
C GLU A 66 -14.55 -8.31 4.66
N ARG A 67 -15.62 -9.12 4.64
CA ARG A 67 -16.89 -8.66 4.09
C ARG A 67 -17.36 -7.42 4.85
N LEU A 68 -17.72 -6.38 4.11
CA LEU A 68 -18.39 -5.18 4.62
C LEU A 68 -19.81 -5.53 5.12
N ALA A 69 -19.91 -6.28 6.22
CA ALA A 69 -21.14 -6.70 6.87
C ALA A 69 -20.99 -6.84 8.40
N THR A 70 -19.76 -6.72 8.92
CA THR A 70 -19.41 -7.11 10.30
C THR A 70 -19.20 -5.94 11.26
N GLY A 71 -19.14 -4.68 10.79
CA GLY A 71 -18.93 -3.52 11.66
C GLY A 71 -18.71 -2.21 10.89
N PRO A 72 -18.49 -1.08 11.60
CA PRO A 72 -18.13 0.18 10.96
C PRO A 72 -16.74 0.13 10.31
N THR A 73 -15.86 -0.78 10.74
CA THR A 73 -14.50 -0.94 10.22
C THR A 73 -14.22 -2.41 9.99
N VAL A 74 -13.57 -2.73 8.86
CA VAL A 74 -13.10 -4.07 8.51
C VAL A 74 -11.61 -4.08 8.25
N SER A 75 -10.98 -5.22 8.49
CA SER A 75 -9.55 -5.41 8.23
C SER A 75 -9.28 -5.66 6.75
N ILE A 76 -8.20 -5.05 6.24
CA ILE A 76 -7.58 -5.45 4.97
C ILE A 76 -6.77 -6.73 5.22
N THR A 77 -7.09 -7.77 4.47
CA THR A 77 -6.52 -9.12 4.64
C THR A 77 -5.42 -9.43 3.63
N GLY A 78 -5.19 -8.55 2.66
CA GLY A 78 -4.08 -8.65 1.73
C GLY A 78 -4.35 -7.94 0.41
N GLY A 79 -3.55 -8.27 -0.59
CA GLY A 79 -3.71 -7.70 -1.93
C GLY A 79 -2.39 -7.50 -2.65
N SER A 80 -2.45 -6.77 -3.76
CA SER A 80 -1.28 -6.46 -4.57
C SER A 80 -1.36 -5.05 -5.11
N PHE A 81 -0.21 -4.45 -5.34
CA PHE A 81 -0.09 -3.11 -5.90
C PHE A 81 1.02 -3.10 -6.95
N VAL A 82 0.74 -2.48 -8.10
CA VAL A 82 1.69 -2.32 -9.19
C VAL A 82 1.64 -0.88 -9.67
N LEU A 83 2.82 -0.29 -9.84
CA LEU A 83 3.00 1.07 -10.30
C LEU A 83 3.95 1.08 -11.51
N LEU A 84 3.49 1.64 -12.63
CA LEU A 84 4.24 1.79 -13.87
C LEU A 84 4.59 3.28 -14.03
N THR A 85 5.84 3.62 -13.73
CA THR A 85 6.33 5.00 -13.80
C THR A 85 6.36 5.49 -15.24
N ARG A 86 6.37 6.82 -15.42
CA ARG A 86 6.55 7.43 -16.76
C ARG A 86 7.88 7.07 -17.43
N SER A 87 8.91 6.76 -16.64
CA SER A 87 10.20 6.29 -17.13
C SER A 87 10.21 4.81 -17.56
N GLY A 88 9.09 4.09 -17.41
CA GLY A 88 8.94 2.70 -17.81
C GLY A 88 9.34 1.68 -16.73
N HIS A 89 9.69 2.13 -15.52
CA HIS A 89 9.98 1.22 -14.42
C HIS A 89 8.68 0.69 -13.80
N THR A 90 8.68 -0.60 -13.47
CA THR A 90 7.56 -1.24 -12.78
C THR A 90 7.95 -1.54 -11.34
N LEU A 91 7.19 -0.98 -10.40
CA LEU A 91 7.29 -1.29 -8.98
C LEU A 91 6.13 -2.21 -8.59
N ARG A 92 6.43 -3.18 -7.73
CA ARG A 92 5.45 -4.15 -7.23
C ARG A 92 5.51 -4.17 -5.71
N GLY A 93 4.34 -4.15 -5.10
CA GLY A 93 4.16 -4.29 -3.66
C GLY A 93 3.04 -5.24 -3.32
N ALA A 94 3.11 -5.84 -2.15
CA ALA A 94 1.98 -6.52 -1.53
C ALA A 94 1.20 -5.51 -0.67
N VAL A 95 -0.12 -5.64 -0.61
CA VAL A 95 -0.91 -5.01 0.47
C VAL A 95 -0.81 -5.94 1.66
N THR A 96 -0.25 -5.47 2.77
CA THR A 96 0.11 -6.30 3.93
C THR A 96 -0.85 -6.15 5.10
N GLY A 97 -1.72 -5.14 5.08
CA GLY A 97 -2.72 -4.90 6.10
C GLY A 97 -3.37 -3.53 5.96
N GLY A 98 -4.07 -3.11 7.01
CA GLY A 98 -4.80 -1.85 7.07
C GLY A 98 -6.29 -2.04 7.35
N THR A 99 -7.08 -1.01 7.10
CA THR A 99 -8.51 -0.97 7.42
C THR A 99 -9.32 -0.27 6.33
N VAL A 100 -10.60 -0.65 6.28
CA VAL A 100 -11.64 0.08 5.54
C VAL A 100 -12.74 0.44 6.53
N SER A 101 -12.97 1.73 6.75
CA SER A 101 -13.90 2.27 7.74
C SER A 101 -15.01 3.06 7.08
N VAL A 102 -16.26 2.74 7.38
CA VAL A 102 -17.44 3.47 6.90
C VAL A 102 -17.48 4.85 7.53
N THR A 103 -17.38 5.89 6.71
CA THR A 103 -17.52 7.29 7.14
C THR A 103 -18.88 7.87 6.77
N ASP A 104 -19.47 7.40 5.67
CA ASP A 104 -20.85 7.72 5.29
C ASP A 104 -21.55 6.48 4.72
N ARG A 105 -22.67 6.09 5.34
CA ARG A 105 -23.51 4.97 4.87
C ARG A 105 -24.37 5.34 3.66
N GLY A 106 -24.45 6.63 3.34
CA GLY A 106 -25.29 7.27 2.34
C GLY A 106 -26.77 7.00 2.57
N SER A 107 -27.44 7.88 3.31
CA SER A 107 -28.90 7.82 3.46
C SER A 107 -29.58 8.09 2.11
N HIS A 108 -30.80 7.59 1.91
CA HIS A 108 -31.60 7.87 0.71
C HIS A 108 -30.92 7.53 -0.63
N CYS A 109 -30.12 6.47 -0.67
CA CYS A 109 -29.37 6.03 -1.84
C CYS A 109 -28.35 7.04 -2.40
N THR A 110 -27.82 7.96 -1.57
CA THR A 110 -26.66 8.78 -1.95
C THR A 110 -25.38 7.95 -2.06
N ASP A 111 -24.24 8.56 -2.32
CA ASP A 111 -22.97 7.83 -2.31
C ASP A 111 -22.62 7.30 -0.91
N GLN A 112 -21.94 6.16 -0.87
CA GLN A 112 -21.33 5.60 0.33
C GLN A 112 -19.85 5.98 0.35
N ARG A 113 -19.33 6.37 1.51
CA ARG A 113 -17.92 6.74 1.68
C ARG A 113 -17.27 5.92 2.76
N TYR A 114 -16.02 5.56 2.47
CA TYR A 114 -15.19 4.77 3.34
C TYR A 114 -13.81 5.41 3.40
N GLU A 115 -13.27 5.55 4.59
CA GLU A 115 -11.85 5.79 4.80
C GLU A 115 -11.09 4.48 4.59
N VAL A 116 -9.97 4.55 3.88
CA VAL A 116 -9.09 3.43 3.59
C VAL A 116 -7.70 3.80 4.07
N SER A 117 -7.15 3.00 4.97
CA SER A 117 -5.74 3.08 5.37
C SER A 117 -5.11 1.73 5.06
N ALA A 118 -4.06 1.71 4.24
CA ALA A 118 -3.46 0.49 3.73
C ALA A 118 -1.94 0.50 3.91
N SER A 119 -1.42 -0.60 4.44
CA SER A 119 0.01 -0.87 4.50
C SER A 119 0.44 -1.62 3.25
N LEU A 120 1.52 -1.15 2.62
CA LEU A 120 2.13 -1.77 1.46
C LEU A 120 3.54 -2.26 1.82
N SER A 121 4.00 -3.34 1.19
CA SER A 121 5.41 -3.76 1.35
C SER A 121 6.42 -2.72 0.84
N ILE A 122 5.95 -1.78 0.02
CA ILE A 122 6.72 -0.67 -0.55
C ILE A 122 6.25 0.69 -0.02
N GLY A 123 5.52 0.76 1.10
CA GLY A 123 5.06 2.02 1.69
C GLY A 123 3.65 1.98 2.26
N SER A 124 2.84 3.01 2.02
CA SER A 124 1.48 3.11 2.56
C SER A 124 0.54 3.89 1.64
N PHE A 125 -0.76 3.78 1.89
CA PHE A 125 -1.79 4.57 1.25
C PHE A 125 -2.88 4.94 2.27
N ASP A 126 -3.30 6.19 2.27
CA ASP A 126 -4.44 6.69 3.05
C ASP A 126 -5.37 7.48 2.11
N GLY A 127 -6.66 7.19 2.14
CA GLY A 127 -7.60 7.80 1.21
C GLY A 127 -9.06 7.51 1.49
N THR A 128 -9.89 7.91 0.54
CA THR A 128 -11.33 7.69 0.53
C THR A 128 -11.73 6.83 -0.64
N LEU A 129 -12.49 5.77 -0.35
CA LEU A 129 -13.22 4.98 -1.32
C LEU A 129 -14.68 5.43 -1.33
N THR A 130 -15.20 5.70 -2.52
CA THR A 130 -16.59 6.11 -2.73
C THR A 130 -17.30 5.06 -3.57
N HIS A 131 -18.37 4.48 -3.04
CA HIS A 131 -19.32 3.71 -3.84
C HIS A 131 -20.39 4.64 -4.38
N HIS A 132 -20.48 4.74 -5.71
CA HIS A 132 -21.52 5.48 -6.38
C HIS A 132 -22.77 4.63 -6.52
N ARG A 133 -23.89 5.17 -6.05
CA ARG A 133 -25.15 4.43 -5.96
C ARG A 133 -26.27 5.15 -6.68
N HIS A 134 -27.20 4.34 -7.18
CA HIS A 134 -28.41 4.84 -7.82
C HIS A 134 -29.63 4.07 -7.31
N ALA A 135 -30.74 4.79 -7.11
CA ALA A 135 -32.02 4.18 -6.78
C ALA A 135 -32.66 3.60 -8.05
N ILE A 136 -32.89 2.29 -8.07
CA ILE A 136 -33.55 1.59 -9.18
C ILE A 136 -34.65 0.73 -8.56
N PHE A 137 -35.90 1.01 -8.90
CA PHE A 137 -37.09 0.32 -8.38
C PHE A 137 -37.10 0.15 -6.84
N GLY A 138 -36.74 1.21 -6.10
CA GLY A 138 -36.72 1.21 -4.63
C GLY A 138 -35.52 0.49 -3.99
N ARG A 139 -34.55 0.03 -4.79
CA ARG A 139 -33.30 -0.56 -4.30
C ARG A 139 -32.13 0.35 -4.63
N CYS A 140 -31.21 0.55 -3.68
CA CYS A 140 -29.96 1.25 -3.96
C CYS A 140 -28.96 0.24 -4.56
N LEU A 141 -28.53 0.47 -5.80
CA LEU A 141 -27.52 -0.34 -6.48
C LEU A 141 -26.21 0.42 -6.59
N ILE A 142 -25.10 -0.23 -6.22
CA ILE A 142 -23.75 0.28 -6.49
C ILE A 142 -23.46 0.01 -7.97
N TYR A 143 -23.10 1.06 -8.72
CA TYR A 143 -22.82 0.93 -10.16
C TYR A 143 -21.36 1.26 -10.51
N ALA A 144 -20.65 1.99 -9.64
CA ALA A 144 -19.25 2.32 -9.81
C ALA A 144 -18.62 2.59 -8.44
N ALA A 145 -17.29 2.52 -8.37
CA ALA A 145 -16.55 2.98 -7.21
C ALA A 145 -15.30 3.73 -7.62
N THR A 146 -14.94 4.74 -6.85
CA THR A 146 -13.73 5.54 -7.03
C THR A 146 -12.88 5.52 -5.77
N ILE A 147 -11.58 5.70 -5.93
CA ILE A 147 -10.64 5.85 -4.82
C ILE A 147 -9.77 7.07 -5.06
N ASP A 148 -9.58 7.86 -4.02
CA ASP A 148 -8.73 9.05 -4.01
C ASP A 148 -7.96 9.13 -2.70
N GLY A 149 -6.67 9.45 -2.75
CA GLY A 149 -5.87 9.53 -1.53
C GLY A 149 -4.40 9.80 -1.79
N HIS A 150 -3.61 9.69 -0.73
CA HIS A 150 -2.17 9.88 -0.77
C HIS A 150 -1.45 8.56 -0.51
N ALA A 151 -0.43 8.29 -1.32
CA ALA A 151 0.49 7.20 -1.10
C ALA A 151 1.88 7.73 -0.79
N VAL A 152 2.59 6.99 0.06
CA VAL A 152 4.03 7.14 0.26
C VAL A 152 4.68 5.85 -0.23
N PHE A 153 5.63 5.95 -1.15
CA PHE A 153 6.40 4.83 -1.69
C PHE A 153 7.84 4.88 -1.19
N ASN A 154 8.28 3.82 -0.54
CA ASN A 154 9.61 3.62 0.01
C ASN A 154 10.41 2.73 -0.95
N ILE A 155 11.37 3.31 -1.68
CA ILE A 155 12.15 2.64 -2.74
C ILE A 155 13.63 2.68 -2.36
N SER A 156 14.27 1.51 -2.32
CA SER A 156 15.71 1.34 -2.06
C SER A 156 16.51 1.19 -3.35
#